data_AF-A0A851T035-F1
#
_entry.id   AF-A0A851T035-F1
#
_cell.length_a   1.000
_cell.length_b   1.000
_cell.length_c   1.000
_cell.angle_alpha   90.00
_cell.angle_beta   90.00
_cell.angle_gamma   90.00
#
_symmetry.space_group_name_H-M   'P 1'
#
loop_
_entity.id
_entity.type
_entity.pdbx_description
1 polymer ?
#
loop_
_entity_poly.entity_id
_entity_poly.type
_entity_poly.pdbx_seq_one_letter_code
_entity_poly.pdbx_strand_id
1 'polypeptide(L)'
;LGSAAVTCPPVPAAVDIQPACLGLYCGRTVLSVNGSLETYGDCGVCPRGQRTDDNKICRECVESPDRYDWLYLGFMAMLPLVLHWFFIEWYSGKKSSSALFQHVTALLECSVAAVVTLLVSDPVGSLYIRSCKVKKLSDWYTMLYNPSPDYITTVHCTHEAVYPLYTIVFIYYAFCLVLMMLLRPLLVKKIACGLGKSDRFKSIYAALYFFPVLTVLQAVGGGLLYYAFPYIILVLSLVTLAVYMSASEVE
;
A
#
# COMPACT_ATOMS: atom_id res chain seq x y z
N LEU A 1 -41.00 61.93 -32.10
CA LEU A 1 -39.53 61.70 -32.10
C LEU A 1 -39.28 60.36 -31.43
N GLY A 2 -38.93 59.35 -32.22
CA GLY A 2 -38.83 57.95 -31.77
C GLY A 2 -37.54 57.64 -31.02
N SER A 3 -37.66 56.83 -29.97
CA SER A 3 -36.55 56.35 -29.14
C SER A 3 -35.67 55.37 -29.92
N ALA A 4 -34.39 55.71 -30.06
CA ALA A 4 -33.39 54.82 -30.62
C ALA A 4 -32.96 53.79 -29.57
N ALA A 5 -33.28 52.52 -29.81
CA ALA A 5 -32.76 51.40 -29.03
C ALA A 5 -31.30 51.14 -29.44
N VAL A 6 -30.39 51.20 -28.47
CA VAL A 6 -28.99 50.86 -28.64
C VAL A 6 -28.87 49.33 -28.74
N THR A 7 -28.59 48.81 -29.92
CA THR A 7 -28.26 47.41 -30.16
C THR A 7 -26.78 47.17 -29.87
N CYS A 8 -26.48 46.37 -28.83
CA CYS A 8 -25.12 45.88 -28.57
C CYS A 8 -24.71 44.80 -29.59
N PRO A 9 -23.43 44.72 -29.97
CA PRO A 9 -22.92 43.71 -30.90
C PRO A 9 -22.98 42.29 -30.28
N PRO A 10 -23.06 41.23 -31.11
CA PRO A 10 -23.11 39.86 -30.64
C PRO A 10 -21.79 39.48 -29.95
N VAL A 11 -21.92 38.87 -28.77
CA VAL A 11 -20.81 38.27 -28.02
C VAL A 11 -20.14 37.20 -28.89
N PRO A 12 -18.81 37.26 -29.12
CA PRO A 12 -18.12 36.19 -29.84
C PRO A 12 -18.27 34.88 -29.06
N ALA A 13 -18.48 33.79 -29.81
CA ALA A 13 -18.72 32.45 -29.32
C ALA A 13 -17.83 32.11 -28.10
N ALA A 14 -18.46 31.71 -27.01
CA ALA A 14 -17.78 31.24 -25.83
C ALA A 14 -16.82 30.10 -26.22
N VAL A 15 -15.53 30.30 -26.01
CA VAL A 15 -14.60 29.19 -25.84
C VAL A 15 -15.17 28.40 -24.66
N ASP A 16 -15.47 27.12 -24.88
CA ASP A 16 -16.03 26.22 -23.88
C ASP A 16 -14.95 25.95 -22.82
N ILE A 17 -14.76 26.89 -21.90
CA ILE A 17 -13.88 26.74 -20.74
C ILE A 17 -14.62 25.78 -19.81
N GLN A 18 -14.48 24.48 -20.06
CA GLN A 18 -14.99 23.47 -19.16
C GLN A 18 -14.37 23.73 -17.77
N PRO A 19 -15.18 23.94 -16.72
CA PRO A 19 -14.65 24.22 -15.40
C PRO A 19 -13.80 23.04 -14.94
N ALA A 20 -12.61 23.35 -14.41
CA ALA A 20 -11.72 22.37 -13.81
C ALA A 20 -12.44 21.67 -12.65
N CYS A 21 -12.26 20.36 -12.50
CA CYS A 21 -12.89 19.61 -11.43
C CYS A 21 -12.48 20.17 -10.07
N LEU A 22 -13.47 20.46 -9.22
CA LEU A 22 -13.22 20.82 -7.83
C LEU A 22 -12.64 19.61 -7.09
N GLY A 23 -11.73 19.87 -6.15
CA GLY A 23 -11.07 18.84 -5.36
C GLY A 23 -9.67 18.47 -5.84
N LEU A 24 -8.84 18.04 -4.88
CA LEU A 24 -7.44 17.75 -5.15
C LEU A 24 -7.26 16.48 -6.02
N TYR A 25 -8.12 15.48 -5.79
CA TYR A 25 -8.04 14.13 -6.36
C TYR A 25 -9.17 13.80 -7.34
N CYS A 26 -10.06 14.75 -7.64
CA CYS A 26 -11.09 14.56 -8.65
C CYS A 26 -10.54 14.85 -10.03
N GLY A 27 -10.94 14.06 -11.02
CA GLY A 27 -10.58 14.29 -12.41
C GLY A 27 -11.61 13.76 -13.39
N ARG A 28 -11.40 14.08 -14.65
CA ARG A 28 -12.20 13.57 -15.76
C ARG A 28 -11.55 12.34 -16.36
N THR A 29 -12.35 11.30 -16.58
CA THR A 29 -11.90 10.12 -17.32
C THR A 29 -11.91 10.41 -18.83
N VAL A 30 -10.98 9.80 -19.57
CA VAL A 30 -10.97 9.88 -21.03
C VAL A 30 -11.85 8.75 -21.57
N LEU A 31 -13.00 9.07 -22.19
CA LEU A 31 -13.95 8.07 -22.68
C LEU A 31 -13.59 7.53 -24.06
N SER A 32 -13.16 8.41 -24.96
CA SER A 32 -12.77 8.02 -26.31
C SER A 32 -11.71 8.97 -26.85
N VAL A 33 -10.76 8.39 -27.58
CA VAL A 33 -9.73 9.10 -28.32
C VAL A 33 -10.05 8.91 -29.80
N ASN A 34 -10.60 9.93 -30.44
CA ASN A 34 -10.86 9.92 -31.89
C ASN A 34 -9.76 10.74 -32.58
N GLY A 35 -8.64 10.09 -32.90
CA GLY A 35 -7.45 10.76 -33.43
C GLY A 35 -6.80 11.64 -32.36
N SER A 36 -6.79 12.96 -32.57
CA SER A 36 -6.27 13.96 -31.62
C SER A 36 -7.32 14.55 -30.68
N LEU A 37 -8.61 14.21 -30.87
CA LEU A 37 -9.69 14.73 -30.04
C LEU A 37 -9.99 13.74 -28.91
N GLU A 38 -9.63 14.10 -27.68
CA GLU A 38 -10.01 13.39 -26.48
C GLU A 38 -11.40 13.85 -26.02
N THR A 39 -12.32 12.90 -25.84
CA THR A 39 -13.61 13.15 -25.21
C THR A 39 -13.53 12.83 -23.73
N TYR A 40 -13.81 13.83 -22.91
CA TYR A 40 -13.74 13.74 -21.45
C TYR A 40 -15.10 13.47 -20.84
N GLY A 41 -15.11 12.69 -19.77
CA GLY A 41 -16.29 12.42 -18.97
C GLY A 41 -16.60 13.53 -17.97
N ASP A 42 -17.58 13.21 -17.14
CA ASP A 42 -17.90 14.00 -15.96
C ASP A 42 -16.77 13.93 -14.93
N CYS A 43 -16.70 14.96 -14.07
CA CYS A 43 -15.75 14.99 -12.96
C CYS A 43 -16.09 13.90 -11.94
N GLY A 44 -15.12 13.05 -11.61
CA GLY A 44 -15.32 11.98 -10.66
C GLY A 44 -14.02 11.34 -10.19
N VAL A 45 -14.13 10.07 -9.79
CA VAL A 45 -13.01 9.25 -9.32
C VAL A 45 -12.21 8.71 -10.50
N CYS A 46 -10.88 8.75 -10.41
CA CYS A 46 -10.03 8.10 -11.41
C CYS A 46 -10.03 6.57 -11.21
N PRO A 47 -10.03 5.79 -12.30
CA PRO A 47 -9.84 4.35 -12.26
C PRO A 47 -8.55 3.95 -11.52
N ARG A 48 -8.52 2.72 -10.98
CA ARG A 48 -7.34 2.15 -10.33
C ARG A 48 -6.15 2.16 -11.29
N GLY A 49 -4.97 2.56 -10.82
CA GLY A 49 -3.76 2.70 -11.65
C GLY A 49 -3.69 4.01 -12.45
N GLN A 50 -4.68 4.90 -12.30
CA GLN A 50 -4.67 6.24 -12.86
C GLN A 50 -4.61 7.31 -11.77
N ARG A 51 -4.03 8.47 -12.12
CA ARG A 51 -3.94 9.64 -11.28
C ARG A 51 -4.30 10.90 -12.06
N THR A 52 -4.84 11.89 -11.37
CA THR A 52 -5.13 13.21 -11.94
C THR A 52 -3.86 13.99 -12.26
N ASP A 53 -3.77 14.49 -13.49
CA ASP A 53 -2.76 15.46 -13.91
C ASP A 53 -3.12 16.90 -13.49
N ASP A 54 -2.24 17.87 -13.75
CA ASP A 54 -2.43 19.28 -13.39
C ASP A 54 -3.70 19.88 -14.03
N ASN A 55 -4.09 19.38 -15.20
CA ASN A 55 -5.34 19.73 -15.90
C ASN A 55 -6.58 18.99 -15.39
N LYS A 56 -6.51 18.26 -14.27
CA LYS A 56 -7.61 17.46 -13.71
C LYS A 56 -8.13 16.36 -14.65
N ILE A 57 -7.24 15.76 -15.43
CA ILE A 57 -7.54 14.63 -16.31
C ILE A 57 -6.92 13.37 -15.70
N CYS A 58 -7.66 12.27 -15.66
CA CYS A 58 -7.15 10.98 -15.20
C CYS A 58 -6.20 10.40 -16.27
N ARG A 59 -4.93 10.28 -15.91
CA ARG A 59 -3.88 9.68 -16.74
C ARG A 59 -3.36 8.42 -16.07
N GLU A 60 -2.97 7.46 -16.88
CA GLU A 60 -2.44 6.20 -16.37
C GLU A 60 -1.00 6.38 -15.88
N CYS A 61 -0.71 5.80 -14.71
CA CYS A 61 0.63 5.86 -14.15
C CYS A 61 1.51 4.88 -14.92
N VAL A 62 2.52 5.38 -15.63
CA VAL A 62 3.49 4.57 -16.39
C VAL A 62 4.88 4.53 -15.74
N GLU A 63 5.02 5.20 -14.59
CA GLU A 63 6.27 5.29 -13.85
C GLU A 63 6.56 4.00 -13.07
N SER A 64 7.82 3.83 -12.68
CA SER A 64 8.29 2.72 -11.84
C SER A 64 8.61 3.22 -10.43
N PRO A 65 8.52 2.35 -9.39
CA PRO A 65 8.81 2.75 -8.02
C PRO A 65 10.26 3.24 -7.87
N ASP A 66 10.43 4.34 -7.17
CA ASP A 66 11.75 4.85 -6.83
C ASP A 66 12.45 3.91 -5.81
N ARG A 67 13.76 4.05 -5.61
CA ARG A 67 14.50 3.24 -4.62
C ARG A 67 13.91 3.36 -3.21
N TYR A 68 13.40 4.54 -2.87
CA TYR A 68 12.76 4.81 -1.59
C TYR A 68 11.47 3.98 -1.41
N ASP A 69 10.66 3.87 -2.48
CA ASP A 69 9.44 3.07 -2.49
C ASP A 69 9.76 1.58 -2.28
N TRP A 70 10.81 1.09 -2.94
CA TRP A 70 11.30 -0.28 -2.74
C TRP A 70 11.78 -0.54 -1.31
N LEU A 71 12.49 0.41 -0.70
CA LEU A 71 12.91 0.29 0.71
C LEU A 71 11.71 0.28 1.65
N TYR A 72 10.69 1.08 1.38
CA TYR A 72 9.44 1.06 2.14
C TYR A 72 8.70 -0.30 1.99
N LEU A 73 8.58 -0.82 0.77
CA LEU A 73 7.97 -2.14 0.54
C LEU A 73 8.78 -3.25 1.23
N GLY A 74 10.11 -3.17 1.19
CA GLY A 74 11.00 -4.06 1.93
C GLY A 74 10.78 -3.98 3.43
N PHE A 75 10.68 -2.77 4.00
CA PHE A 75 10.35 -2.58 5.42
C PHE A 75 9.01 -3.23 5.78
N MET A 76 7.97 -2.99 4.98
CA MET A 76 6.65 -3.59 5.20
C MET A 76 6.65 -5.12 5.07
N ALA A 77 7.49 -5.68 4.20
CA ALA A 77 7.68 -7.12 4.06
C ALA A 77 8.46 -7.75 5.21
N MET A 78 9.42 -7.02 5.79
CA MET A 78 10.22 -7.49 6.92
C MET A 78 9.44 -7.51 8.24
N LEU A 79 8.45 -6.64 8.43
CA LEU A 79 7.66 -6.56 9.67
C LEU A 79 7.02 -7.90 10.07
N PRO A 80 6.24 -8.61 9.21
CA PRO A 80 5.72 -9.93 9.54
C PRO A 80 6.82 -10.95 9.85
N LEU A 81 7.93 -10.95 9.10
CA LEU A 81 9.02 -11.90 9.29
C LEU A 81 9.68 -11.75 10.67
N VAL A 82 9.99 -10.51 11.07
CA VAL A 82 10.57 -10.20 12.38
C VAL A 82 9.62 -10.59 13.50
N LEU A 83 8.33 -10.26 13.38
CA LEU A 83 7.31 -10.66 14.36
C LEU A 83 7.18 -12.19 14.44
N HIS A 84 7.21 -12.89 13.31
CA HIS A 84 7.22 -14.34 13.29
C HIS A 84 8.41 -14.91 14.04
N TRP A 85 9.61 -14.41 13.79
CA TRP A 85 10.81 -14.87 14.49
C TRP A 85 10.73 -14.58 15.99
N PHE A 86 10.26 -13.39 16.37
CA PHE A 86 10.04 -13.04 17.77
C PHE A 86 9.09 -14.03 18.47
N PHE A 87 7.93 -14.32 17.86
CA PHE A 87 6.98 -15.28 18.44
C PHE A 87 7.50 -16.72 18.43
N ILE A 88 8.29 -17.12 17.43
CA ILE A 88 8.93 -18.43 17.41
C ILE A 88 9.87 -18.56 18.60
N GLU A 89 10.76 -17.59 18.83
CA GLU A 89 11.69 -17.62 19.97
C GLU A 89 10.94 -17.61 21.31
N TRP A 90 9.93 -16.74 21.43
CA TRP A 90 9.12 -16.62 22.64
C TRP A 90 8.41 -17.93 23.03
N TYR A 91 7.98 -18.73 22.04
CA TYR A 91 7.24 -19.97 22.28
C TYR A 91 8.08 -21.25 22.15
N SER A 92 9.22 -21.24 21.46
CA SER A 92 9.96 -22.48 21.12
C SER A 92 10.76 -23.06 22.28
N GLY A 93 11.01 -22.30 23.35
CA GLY A 93 11.77 -22.76 24.52
C GLY A 93 13.18 -23.26 24.18
N LYS A 94 13.85 -23.97 25.12
CA LYS A 94 15.28 -24.34 25.02
C LYS A 94 15.67 -25.34 23.91
N LYS A 95 14.75 -25.84 23.07
CA LYS A 95 15.07 -26.81 22.00
C LYS A 95 15.41 -26.10 20.68
N SER A 96 16.68 -25.69 20.57
CA SER A 96 17.24 -24.91 19.46
C SER A 96 17.00 -25.49 18.04
N SER A 97 17.08 -26.82 17.84
CA SER A 97 17.00 -27.41 16.48
C SER A 97 15.63 -27.27 15.81
N SER A 98 14.52 -27.33 16.57
CA SER A 98 13.18 -27.14 16.01
C SER A 98 12.87 -25.67 15.74
N ALA A 99 13.43 -24.76 16.53
CA ALA A 99 13.27 -23.32 16.35
C ALA A 99 13.85 -22.87 15.00
N LEU A 100 15.10 -23.29 14.70
CA LEU A 100 15.77 -22.98 13.44
C LEU A 100 14.95 -23.42 12.21
N PHE A 101 14.38 -24.61 12.24
CA PHE A 101 13.51 -25.08 11.16
C PHE A 101 12.28 -24.19 10.97
N GLN A 102 11.68 -23.71 12.06
CA GLN A 102 10.54 -22.78 12.00
C GLN A 102 10.94 -21.40 11.48
N HIS A 103 12.12 -20.89 11.82
CA HIS A 103 12.63 -19.63 11.28
C HIS A 103 12.87 -19.70 9.77
N VAL A 104 13.52 -20.77 9.29
CA VAL A 104 13.76 -21.01 7.86
C VAL A 104 12.44 -21.17 7.11
N THR A 105 11.50 -21.93 7.67
CA THR A 105 10.16 -22.07 7.09
C THR A 105 9.45 -20.72 6.99
N ALA A 106 9.46 -19.91 8.06
CA ALA A 106 8.87 -18.58 8.07
C ALA A 106 9.46 -17.67 7.00
N LEU A 107 10.79 -17.73 6.82
CA LEU A 107 11.50 -16.97 5.80
C LEU A 107 11.01 -17.38 4.41
N LEU A 108 10.96 -18.67 4.10
CA LEU A 108 10.49 -19.18 2.82
C LEU A 108 9.02 -18.82 2.56
N GLU A 109 8.15 -18.94 3.56
CA GLU A 109 6.73 -18.57 3.45
C GLU A 109 6.58 -17.07 3.09
N CYS A 110 7.29 -16.19 3.80
CA CYS A 110 7.28 -14.75 3.53
C CYS A 110 7.90 -14.41 2.16
N SER A 111 8.99 -15.08 1.76
CA SER A 111 9.62 -14.87 0.45
C SER A 111 8.72 -15.31 -0.69
N VAL A 112 8.07 -16.47 -0.59
CA VAL A 112 7.11 -16.95 -1.59
C VAL A 112 5.91 -16.01 -1.66
N ALA A 113 5.36 -15.58 -0.52
CA ALA A 113 4.28 -14.58 -0.50
C ALA A 113 4.69 -13.28 -1.22
N ALA A 114 5.91 -12.79 -0.99
CA ALA A 114 6.41 -11.57 -1.64
C ALA A 114 6.49 -11.75 -3.15
N VAL A 115 7.09 -12.84 -3.63
CA VAL A 115 7.20 -13.13 -5.08
C VAL A 115 5.82 -13.27 -5.72
N VAL A 116 4.90 -14.01 -5.09
CA VAL A 116 3.52 -14.16 -5.58
C VAL A 116 2.81 -12.81 -5.62
N THR A 117 3.01 -11.96 -4.61
CA THR A 117 2.42 -10.61 -4.59
C THR A 117 2.91 -9.77 -5.75
N LEU A 118 4.22 -9.79 -6.04
CA LEU A 118 4.79 -9.07 -7.19
C LEU A 118 4.19 -9.58 -8.51
N LEU A 119 4.10 -10.90 -8.69
CA LEU A 119 3.56 -11.51 -9.91
C LEU A 119 2.06 -11.26 -10.13
N VAL A 120 1.29 -11.07 -9.06
CA VAL A 120 -0.15 -10.77 -9.14
C VAL A 120 -0.41 -9.27 -9.28
N SER A 121 0.54 -8.43 -8.85
CA SER A 121 0.43 -6.99 -8.99
C SER A 121 0.53 -6.56 -10.45
N ASP A 122 -0.03 -5.40 -10.77
CA ASP A 122 -0.05 -4.89 -12.15
C ASP A 122 1.37 -4.46 -12.58
N PRO A 123 1.88 -4.96 -13.72
CA PRO A 123 1.27 -5.92 -14.65
C PRO A 123 1.47 -7.38 -14.27
N VAL A 124 0.37 -8.12 -14.38
CA VAL A 124 0.28 -9.53 -13.97
C VAL A 124 1.29 -10.39 -14.75
N GLY A 125 2.03 -11.22 -14.01
CA GLY A 125 3.04 -12.13 -14.55
C GLY A 125 4.44 -11.52 -14.66
N SER A 126 4.62 -10.24 -14.32
CA SER A 126 5.91 -9.58 -14.32
C SER A 126 6.44 -9.33 -12.90
N LEU A 127 7.75 -9.23 -12.75
CA LEU A 127 8.40 -8.83 -11.49
C LEU A 127 8.65 -7.31 -11.41
N TYR A 128 8.33 -6.56 -12.47
CA TYR A 128 8.29 -5.10 -12.39
C TYR A 128 6.92 -4.65 -11.93
N ILE A 129 6.88 -3.57 -11.14
CA ILE A 129 5.62 -2.95 -10.72
C ILE A 129 5.50 -1.59 -11.40
N ARG A 130 4.28 -1.28 -11.81
CA ARG A 130 3.90 0.05 -12.27
C ARG A 130 3.36 0.88 -11.11
N SER A 131 3.85 2.10 -10.92
CA SER A 131 3.45 2.94 -9.79
C SER A 131 3.20 4.41 -10.13
N CYS A 132 2.35 5.04 -9.35
CA CYS A 132 2.18 6.48 -9.29
C CYS A 132 3.11 7.06 -8.23
N LYS A 133 3.87 8.10 -8.60
CA LYS A 133 4.77 8.77 -7.67
C LYS A 133 4.05 9.43 -6.50
N VAL A 134 4.57 9.22 -5.29
CA VAL A 134 4.10 9.90 -4.08
C VAL A 134 4.58 11.36 -4.12
N LYS A 135 3.63 12.31 -4.16
CA LYS A 135 3.95 13.75 -4.16
C LYS A 135 3.81 14.36 -2.76
N LYS A 136 2.76 14.00 -2.03
CA LYS A 136 2.40 14.60 -0.74
C LYS A 136 1.84 13.56 0.23
N LEU A 137 1.91 13.84 1.54
CA LEU A 137 1.28 13.00 2.57
C LEU A 137 -0.23 12.85 2.35
N SER A 138 -0.89 13.89 1.84
CA SER A 138 -2.31 13.86 1.51
C SER A 138 -2.67 12.77 0.49
N ASP A 139 -1.71 12.30 -0.33
CA ASP A 139 -1.95 11.30 -1.37
C ASP A 139 -2.32 9.93 -0.78
N TRP A 140 -1.92 9.69 0.48
CA TRP A 140 -2.26 8.48 1.22
C TRP A 140 -3.66 8.53 1.85
N TYR A 141 -4.23 9.73 1.97
CA TYR A 141 -5.49 9.97 2.68
C TYR A 141 -6.48 10.73 1.80
N THR A 142 -6.63 10.31 0.54
CA THR A 142 -7.51 10.97 -0.44
C THR A 142 -8.95 11.12 0.04
N MET A 143 -9.41 10.20 0.90
CA MET A 143 -10.71 10.25 1.58
C MET A 143 -10.96 11.53 2.38
N LEU A 144 -9.93 12.10 2.99
CA LEU A 144 -10.04 13.32 3.80
C LEU A 144 -10.14 14.60 2.95
N TYR A 145 -9.89 14.50 1.64
CA TYR A 145 -9.81 15.65 0.72
C TYR A 145 -10.92 15.61 -0.35
N ASN A 146 -12.05 14.96 -0.05
CA ASN A 146 -13.23 15.01 -0.91
C ASN A 146 -13.86 16.41 -0.91
N PRO A 147 -14.11 17.03 -2.08
CA PRO A 147 -14.70 18.36 -2.17
C PRO A 147 -16.22 18.35 -1.89
N SER A 148 -16.71 19.47 -1.38
CA SER A 148 -18.14 19.78 -1.20
C SER A 148 -18.46 21.11 -1.90
N PRO A 149 -18.68 21.13 -3.22
CA PRO A 149 -18.85 22.37 -3.99
C PRO A 149 -20.00 23.25 -3.48
N ASP A 150 -21.12 22.64 -3.08
CA ASP A 150 -22.31 23.36 -2.61
C ASP A 150 -22.53 23.23 -1.09
N TYR A 151 -21.56 22.71 -0.34
CA TYR A 151 -21.68 22.34 1.09
C TYR A 151 -22.80 21.34 1.44
N ILE A 152 -23.60 20.92 0.46
CA ILE A 152 -24.72 19.98 0.59
C ILE A 152 -24.33 18.60 0.03
N THR A 153 -23.66 18.58 -1.12
CA THR A 153 -23.25 17.37 -1.83
C THR A 153 -21.74 17.19 -1.74
N THR A 154 -21.29 16.03 -1.28
CA THR A 154 -19.87 15.64 -1.28
C THR A 154 -19.60 14.75 -2.49
N VAL A 155 -18.69 15.16 -3.36
CA VAL A 155 -18.24 14.32 -4.47
C VAL A 155 -17.14 13.40 -3.96
N HIS A 156 -17.35 12.09 -4.01
CA HIS A 156 -16.38 11.11 -3.55
C HIS A 156 -15.37 10.79 -4.65
N CYS A 157 -14.16 11.32 -4.53
CA CYS A 157 -13.06 11.12 -5.48
C CYS A 157 -11.94 10.26 -4.88
N THR A 158 -12.30 9.41 -3.93
CA THR A 158 -11.36 8.58 -3.17
C THR A 158 -10.81 7.48 -4.07
N HIS A 159 -9.55 7.58 -4.39
CA HIS A 159 -8.80 6.55 -5.12
C HIS A 159 -7.41 6.41 -4.52
N GLU A 160 -6.71 5.36 -4.93
CA GLU A 160 -5.35 5.10 -4.54
C GLU A 160 -4.39 5.99 -5.36
N ALA A 161 -4.14 7.21 -4.89
CA ALA A 161 -3.25 8.15 -5.58
C ALA A 161 -1.76 7.74 -5.52
N VAL A 162 -1.40 6.86 -4.59
CA VAL A 162 -0.07 6.25 -4.41
C VAL A 162 -0.02 4.81 -4.94
N TYR A 163 -0.79 4.52 -6.00
CA TYR A 163 -0.88 3.18 -6.55
C TYR A 163 0.51 2.60 -6.89
N PRO A 164 0.82 1.34 -6.57
CA PRO A 164 0.06 0.37 -5.78
C PRO A 164 0.59 0.27 -4.34
N LEU A 165 1.39 1.24 -3.85
CA LEU A 165 2.13 1.14 -2.58
C LEU A 165 1.20 0.89 -1.38
N TYR A 166 -0.03 1.38 -1.43
CA TYR A 166 -1.00 1.14 -0.37
C TYR A 166 -1.57 -0.28 -0.46
N THR A 167 -2.11 -0.66 -1.62
CA THR A 167 -2.81 -1.94 -1.80
C THR A 167 -1.90 -3.15 -1.82
N ILE A 168 -0.68 -3.05 -2.35
CA ILE A 168 0.25 -4.16 -2.48
C ILE A 168 0.63 -4.76 -1.12
N VAL A 169 0.71 -3.93 -0.07
CA VAL A 169 1.00 -4.37 1.30
C VAL A 169 -0.13 -5.25 1.85
N PHE A 170 -1.39 -4.91 1.58
CA PHE A 170 -2.52 -5.75 1.99
C PHE A 170 -2.55 -7.09 1.25
N ILE A 171 -2.28 -7.07 -0.05
CA ILE A 171 -2.20 -8.28 -0.87
C ILE A 171 -1.09 -9.20 -0.32
N TYR A 172 0.07 -8.62 -0.01
CA TYR A 172 1.17 -9.34 0.62
C TYR A 172 0.78 -9.96 1.97
N TYR A 173 0.18 -9.19 2.88
CA TYR A 173 -0.25 -9.72 4.18
C TYR A 173 -1.33 -10.81 4.05
N ALA A 174 -2.23 -10.71 3.08
CA ALA A 174 -3.20 -11.75 2.79
C ALA A 174 -2.52 -13.04 2.31
N PHE A 175 -1.57 -12.96 1.37
CA PHE A 175 -0.82 -14.13 0.93
C PHE A 175 0.04 -14.74 2.05
N CYS A 176 0.68 -13.92 2.87
CA CYS A 176 1.39 -14.38 4.05
C CYS A 176 0.45 -15.17 4.97
N LEU A 177 -0.72 -14.64 5.30
CA LEU A 177 -1.68 -15.32 6.17
C LEU A 177 -2.15 -16.65 5.56
N VAL A 178 -2.50 -16.67 4.28
CA VAL A 178 -2.96 -17.89 3.58
C VAL A 178 -1.86 -18.95 3.55
N LEU A 179 -0.63 -18.59 3.14
CA LEU A 179 0.49 -19.54 3.11
C LEU A 179 0.82 -20.06 4.50
N MET A 180 0.79 -19.21 5.53
CA MET A 180 1.01 -19.61 6.93
C MET A 180 -0.06 -20.58 7.43
N MET A 181 -1.33 -20.33 7.10
CA MET A 181 -2.43 -21.23 7.46
C MET A 181 -2.37 -22.58 6.74
N LEU A 182 -1.83 -22.64 5.52
CA LEU A 182 -1.75 -23.89 4.75
C LEU A 182 -0.48 -24.69 5.08
N LEU A 183 0.69 -24.06 5.02
CA LEU A 183 1.98 -24.74 5.10
C LEU A 183 2.30 -25.22 6.52
N ARG A 184 2.04 -24.40 7.55
CA ARG A 184 2.39 -24.77 8.93
C ARG A 184 1.64 -25.99 9.45
N PRO A 185 0.31 -26.13 9.28
CA PRO A 185 -0.40 -27.35 9.68
C PRO A 185 0.04 -28.59 8.90
N LEU A 186 0.36 -28.46 7.61
CA LEU A 186 0.87 -29.57 6.80
C LEU A 186 2.26 -30.04 7.26
N LEU A 187 3.16 -29.11 7.57
CA LEU A 187 4.47 -29.41 8.13
C LEU A 187 4.35 -30.05 9.52
N VAL A 188 3.42 -29.57 10.36
CA VAL A 188 3.13 -30.20 11.65
C VAL A 188 2.66 -31.63 11.44
N LYS A 189 1.72 -31.89 10.53
CA LYS A 189 1.23 -33.26 10.24
C LYS A 189 2.34 -34.19 9.78
N LYS A 190 3.28 -33.70 8.95
CA LYS A 190 4.40 -34.49 8.42
C LYS A 190 5.51 -34.75 9.46
N ILE A 191 5.72 -33.81 10.39
CA ILE A 191 6.78 -33.87 11.42
C ILE A 191 6.25 -34.42 12.77
N ALA A 192 4.93 -34.51 12.97
CA ALA A 192 4.27 -34.95 14.20
C ALA A 192 4.46 -36.44 14.55
N CYS A 193 5.16 -37.22 13.73
CA CYS A 193 5.57 -38.57 14.13
C CYS A 193 6.67 -38.58 15.21
N GLY A 194 7.31 -37.44 15.53
CA GLY A 194 8.47 -37.41 16.43
C GLY A 194 8.45 -36.45 17.64
N LEU A 195 7.85 -35.25 17.56
CA LEU A 195 8.03 -34.23 18.63
C LEU A 195 6.76 -33.41 18.96
N GLY A 196 6.52 -33.25 20.27
CA GLY A 196 5.67 -32.27 20.98
C GLY A 196 4.60 -31.51 20.19
N LYS A 197 3.32 -31.82 20.49
CA LYS A 197 2.13 -31.35 19.77
C LYS A 197 1.64 -29.94 20.16
N SER A 198 2.02 -29.42 21.34
CA SER A 198 1.40 -28.22 21.94
C SER A 198 1.97 -26.88 21.43
N ASP A 199 3.30 -26.73 21.37
CA ASP A 199 3.88 -25.39 21.24
C ASP A 199 3.83 -24.83 19.80
N ARG A 200 3.73 -25.70 18.80
CA ARG A 200 3.62 -25.31 17.39
C ARG A 200 2.32 -24.59 17.02
N PHE A 201 1.21 -24.95 17.64
CA PHE A 201 -0.08 -24.29 17.35
C PHE A 201 -0.15 -22.88 17.94
N LYS A 202 0.51 -22.61 19.08
CA LYS A 202 0.56 -21.28 19.71
C LYS A 202 1.18 -20.23 18.78
N SER A 203 2.26 -20.58 18.07
CA SER A 203 2.88 -19.71 17.07
C SER A 203 1.93 -19.39 15.89
N ILE A 204 1.11 -20.34 15.47
CA ILE A 204 0.10 -20.14 14.40
C ILE A 204 -1.02 -19.21 14.89
N TYR A 205 -1.50 -19.39 16.11
CA TYR A 205 -2.51 -18.51 16.69
C TYR A 205 -1.99 -17.08 16.88
N ALA A 206 -0.74 -16.91 17.32
CA ALA A 206 -0.12 -15.59 17.43
C ALA A 206 -0.09 -14.86 16.08
N ALA A 207 0.20 -15.58 14.99
CA ALA A 207 0.15 -15.04 13.63
C ALA A 207 -1.23 -14.51 13.25
N LEU A 208 -2.28 -15.26 13.58
CA LEU A 208 -3.65 -14.87 13.30
C LEU A 208 -4.05 -13.55 13.99
N TYR A 209 -3.43 -13.21 15.12
CA TYR A 209 -3.69 -11.96 15.82
C TYR A 209 -2.85 -10.78 15.32
N PHE A 210 -1.57 -10.97 15.02
CA PHE A 210 -0.73 -9.83 14.64
C PHE A 210 -0.95 -9.36 13.20
N PHE A 211 -1.30 -10.23 12.24
CA PHE A 211 -1.55 -9.81 10.86
C PHE A 211 -2.69 -8.77 10.75
N PRO A 212 -3.86 -8.98 11.39
CA PRO A 212 -4.89 -7.94 11.48
C PRO A 212 -4.37 -6.62 12.06
N VAL A 213 -3.56 -6.67 13.13
CA VAL A 213 -2.98 -5.46 13.72
C VAL A 213 -2.08 -4.73 12.72
N LEU A 214 -1.22 -5.45 11.98
CA LEU A 214 -0.40 -4.86 10.92
C LEU A 214 -1.23 -4.27 9.79
N THR A 215 -2.33 -4.93 9.40
CA THR A 215 -3.23 -4.38 8.36
C THR A 215 -3.91 -3.11 8.83
N VAL A 216 -4.34 -3.00 10.10
CA VAL A 216 -4.90 -1.76 10.66
C VAL A 216 -3.86 -0.66 10.72
N LEU A 217 -2.63 -0.98 11.13
CA LEU A 217 -1.52 -0.03 11.12
C LEU A 217 -1.23 0.50 9.71
N GLN A 218 -1.25 -0.36 8.69
CA GLN A 218 -1.11 0.07 7.29
C GLN A 218 -2.32 0.88 6.83
N ALA A 219 -3.53 0.49 7.21
CA ALA A 219 -4.76 1.15 6.77
C ALA A 219 -4.87 2.58 7.29
N VAL A 220 -4.52 2.79 8.56
CA VAL A 220 -4.63 4.09 9.24
C VAL A 220 -3.34 4.90 9.14
N GLY A 221 -2.19 4.23 9.24
CA GLY A 221 -0.88 4.86 9.37
C GLY A 221 0.05 4.67 8.17
N GLY A 222 -0.40 4.06 7.06
CA GLY A 222 0.47 3.72 5.92
C GLY A 222 1.27 4.91 5.39
N GLY A 223 0.65 6.08 5.25
CA GLY A 223 1.33 7.30 4.83
C GLY A 223 2.31 7.84 5.88
N LEU A 224 1.96 7.78 7.17
CA LEU A 224 2.86 8.17 8.25
C LEU A 224 4.08 7.25 8.31
N LEU A 225 3.87 5.94 8.19
CA LEU A 225 4.93 4.93 8.14
C LEU A 225 5.84 5.13 6.92
N TYR A 226 5.28 5.50 5.77
CA TYR A 226 6.07 5.78 4.57
C TYR A 226 7.08 6.91 4.79
N TYR A 227 6.74 7.98 5.52
CA TYR A 227 7.72 9.03 5.84
C TYR A 227 8.58 8.71 7.08
N ALA A 228 8.07 7.89 8.01
CA ALA A 228 8.74 7.61 9.28
C ALA A 228 9.70 6.41 9.25
N PHE A 229 9.55 5.45 8.33
CA PHE A 229 10.30 4.18 8.37
C PHE A 229 11.83 4.34 8.42
N PRO A 230 12.48 5.31 7.73
CA PRO A 230 13.94 5.44 7.80
C PRO A 230 14.39 5.78 9.21
N TYR A 231 13.66 6.67 9.88
CA TYR A 231 13.92 7.06 11.26
C TYR A 231 13.67 5.90 12.23
N ILE A 232 12.60 5.12 12.01
CA ILE A 232 12.31 3.93 12.82
C ILE A 232 13.48 2.94 12.73
N ILE A 233 13.94 2.62 11.52
CA ILE A 233 15.07 1.68 11.31
C ILE A 233 16.34 2.22 11.95
N LEU A 234 16.66 3.50 11.79
CA LEU A 234 17.85 4.12 12.36
C LEU A 234 17.84 4.04 13.90
N VAL A 235 16.73 4.45 14.53
CA VAL A 235 16.59 4.43 15.99
C VAL A 235 16.66 3.00 16.52
N LEU A 236 15.97 2.05 15.90
CA LEU A 236 16.03 0.64 16.31
C LEU A 236 17.45 0.10 16.20
N SER A 237 18.16 0.41 15.12
CA SER A 237 19.55 -0.04 14.92
C SER A 237 20.49 0.54 15.98
N LEU A 238 20.36 1.82 16.31
CA LEU A 238 21.16 2.48 17.36
C LEU A 238 20.87 1.90 18.74
N VAL A 239 19.59 1.65 19.07
CA VAL A 239 19.21 1.04 20.35
C VAL A 239 19.74 -0.38 20.44
N THR A 240 19.59 -1.20 19.39
CA THR A 240 20.12 -2.56 19.37
C THR A 240 21.64 -2.57 19.57
N LEU A 241 22.36 -1.65 18.91
CA LEU A 241 23.81 -1.53 19.09
C LEU A 241 24.18 -1.11 20.51
N ALA A 242 23.48 -0.13 21.08
CA ALA A 242 23.72 0.33 22.44
C ALA A 242 23.46 -0.78 23.47
N VAL A 243 22.37 -1.52 23.33
CA VAL A 243 22.05 -2.67 24.18
C VAL A 243 23.11 -3.76 24.06
N TYR A 244 23.52 -4.09 22.83
CA TYR A 244 24.55 -5.09 22.57
C TYR A 244 25.88 -4.73 23.26
N MET A 245 26.36 -3.49 23.08
CA MET A 245 27.59 -3.02 23.73
C MET A 245 27.46 -2.98 25.25
N SER A 246 26.31 -2.56 25.78
CA SER A 246 26.09 -2.52 27.23
C SER A 246 26.07 -3.92 27.86
N ALA A 247 25.58 -4.93 27.13
CA ALA A 247 25.54 -6.31 27.61
C ALA A 247 26.93 -6.97 27.52
N SER A 248 27.73 -6.64 26.49
CA SER A 248 29.07 -7.19 26.34
C SER A 248 30.08 -6.69 27.38
N GLU A 249 29.84 -5.53 27.99
CA GLU A 249 30.68 -5.00 29.09
C GLU A 249 30.40 -5.66 30.44
N VAL A 250 29.36 -6.50 30.54
CA VAL A 250 28.93 -7.18 31.79
C VAL A 250 29.46 -8.63 31.86
N GLU A 251 30.11 -9.13 30.81
CA GLU A 251 30.86 -10.41 30.78
C GLU A 251 32.37 -10.18 30.82
#